data_AF-A0A2W5BPS1-F1
#
_entry.id   AF-A0A2W5BPS1-F1
#
_cell.length_a   1.000
_cell.length_b   1.000
_cell.length_c   1.000
_cell.angle_alpha   90.00
_cell.angle_beta   90.00
_cell.angle_gamma   90.00
#
_symmetry.space_group_name_H-M   'P 1'
#
loop_
_entity.id
_entity.type
_entity.pdbx_description
1 polymer ?
#
loop_
_entity_poly.entity_id
_entity_poly.type
_entity_poly.pdbx_seq_one_letter_code
_entity_poly.pdbx_strand_id
1 'polypeptide(L)'
;MHVHRDDLLEGGTKRRALGLLLQGVSSRDVFYAGTVMGHGALALAHACREHGKTAHIYICGDSGHPMMHKLRHAGALLHVQPPTTTANLHTLCTNDAHGGTVFPPGFDMPEFEGALASACCDIPLPAFSEVWTTAVTGTLTRALQKVWPDKPFKTVKVVKSPCDLGHAEIFTAPEKYHQPARVPPPYPSCPYTDAKLWQFAKDRAAPDSLIWNTAG
;
A
#
# COMPACT_ATOMS: atom_id res chain seq x y z
N MET A 1 -16.84 15.14 -4.63
CA MET A 1 -15.76 14.20 -4.26
C MET A 1 -14.59 14.42 -5.19
N HIS A 2 -13.39 14.51 -4.63
CA HIS A 2 -12.12 14.55 -5.35
C HIS A 2 -11.43 13.20 -5.19
N VAL A 3 -10.74 12.74 -6.23
CA VAL A 3 -9.97 11.50 -6.19
C VAL A 3 -8.50 11.85 -6.38
N HIS A 4 -7.69 11.58 -5.36
CA HIS A 4 -6.23 11.64 -5.49
C HIS A 4 -5.74 10.40 -6.23
N ARG A 5 -5.08 10.59 -7.37
CA ARG A 5 -4.79 9.55 -8.37
C ARG A 5 -3.35 9.04 -8.28
N ASP A 6 -2.97 8.54 -7.11
CA ASP A 6 -1.67 7.89 -6.94
C ASP A 6 -1.56 6.55 -7.69
N ASP A 7 -2.67 6.00 -8.18
CA ASP A 7 -2.67 4.90 -9.13
C ASP A 7 -2.01 5.23 -10.48
N LEU A 8 -1.84 6.52 -10.80
CA LEU A 8 -1.09 6.97 -11.98
C LEU A 8 0.43 7.00 -11.76
N LEU A 9 0.87 6.87 -10.50
CA LEU A 9 2.29 6.69 -10.16
C LEU A 9 2.60 5.20 -10.17
N GLU A 10 3.55 4.74 -10.99
CA GLU A 10 3.94 3.32 -10.97
C GLU A 10 4.41 2.92 -9.56
N GLY A 11 3.86 1.84 -9.00
CA GLY A 11 4.12 1.42 -7.61
C GLY A 11 3.28 2.18 -6.57
N GLY A 12 2.51 3.18 -6.98
CA GLY A 12 1.51 3.85 -6.15
C GLY A 12 2.08 4.68 -5.00
N THR A 13 1.19 5.05 -4.08
CA THR A 13 1.48 5.94 -2.94
C THR A 13 2.71 5.54 -2.13
N LYS A 14 2.92 4.23 -1.93
CA LYS A 14 4.01 3.75 -1.08
C LYS A 14 5.39 4.05 -1.65
N ARG A 15 5.52 4.17 -2.98
CA ARG A 15 6.79 4.54 -3.63
C ARG A 15 7.29 5.92 -3.18
N ARG A 16 6.37 6.86 -2.92
CA ARG A 16 6.70 8.22 -2.44
C ARG A 16 7.55 8.18 -1.15
N ALA A 17 7.14 7.35 -0.18
CA ALA A 17 7.84 7.18 1.08
C ALA A 17 9.12 6.34 0.94
N LEU A 18 9.07 5.28 0.13
CA LEU A 18 10.22 4.42 -0.09
C LEU A 18 11.41 5.17 -0.71
N GLY A 19 11.15 6.12 -1.61
CA GLY A 19 12.22 6.92 -2.20
C GLY A 19 12.99 7.77 -1.17
N LEU A 20 12.34 8.17 -0.08
CA LEU A 20 13.01 8.84 1.04
C LEU A 20 13.71 7.82 1.95
N LEU A 21 13.00 6.75 2.31
CA LEU A 21 13.48 5.77 3.29
C LEU A 21 14.72 5.01 2.80
N LEU A 22 14.76 4.64 1.51
CA LEU A 22 15.85 3.84 0.95
C LEU A 22 17.19 4.58 0.92
N GLN A 23 17.21 5.92 1.01
CA GLN A 23 18.46 6.69 1.10
C GLN A 23 19.22 6.40 2.40
N GLY A 24 18.50 6.10 3.49
CA GLY A 24 19.08 5.73 4.79
C GLY A 24 19.38 4.24 4.95
N VAL A 25 18.96 3.39 4.00
CA VAL A 25 19.22 1.95 4.05
C VAL A 25 20.63 1.67 3.52
N SER A 26 21.50 1.14 4.36
CA SER A 26 22.89 0.82 3.98
C SER A 26 23.00 -0.43 3.10
N SER A 27 22.12 -1.42 3.32
CA SER A 27 22.11 -2.64 2.50
C SER A 27 21.72 -2.34 1.06
N ARG A 28 22.40 -3.03 0.13
CA ARG A 28 21.98 -3.09 -1.27
C ARG A 28 20.72 -3.93 -1.43
N ASP A 29 20.61 -5.03 -0.70
CA ASP A 29 19.51 -5.99 -0.83
C ASP A 29 18.42 -5.70 0.20
N VAL A 30 17.20 -5.54 -0.30
CA VAL A 30 16.00 -5.21 0.48
C VAL A 30 14.92 -6.25 0.24
N PHE A 31 14.40 -6.79 1.33
CA PHE A 31 13.58 -7.99 1.37
C PHE A 31 12.15 -7.65 1.78
N TYR A 32 11.16 -8.22 1.09
CA TYR A 32 9.74 -7.99 1.39
C TYR A 32 8.86 -9.17 1.02
N ALA A 33 7.90 -9.48 1.89
CA ALA A 33 6.86 -10.48 1.64
C ALA A 33 5.60 -9.80 1.06
N GLY A 34 5.28 -10.13 -0.19
CA GLY A 34 4.16 -9.55 -0.94
C GLY A 34 3.02 -10.52 -1.21
N THR A 35 1.97 -10.01 -1.83
CA THR A 35 0.90 -10.83 -2.42
C THR A 35 0.63 -10.34 -3.84
N VAL A 36 0.13 -11.21 -4.71
CA VAL A 36 -0.28 -10.83 -6.07
C VAL A 36 -1.47 -9.86 -6.11
N MET A 37 -2.17 -9.70 -4.98
CA MET A 37 -3.31 -8.79 -4.81
C MET A 37 -2.92 -7.42 -4.27
N GLY A 38 -1.69 -7.26 -3.76
CA GLY A 38 -1.23 -6.04 -3.09
C GLY A 38 -0.10 -5.35 -3.87
N HIS A 39 -0.04 -4.02 -3.76
CA HIS A 39 0.93 -3.22 -4.52
C HIS A 39 2.20 -2.86 -3.73
N GLY A 40 2.32 -3.27 -2.46
CA GLY A 40 3.50 -2.96 -1.64
C GLY A 40 4.81 -3.52 -2.21
N ALA A 41 4.78 -4.75 -2.73
CA ALA A 41 5.96 -5.35 -3.37
C ALA A 41 6.36 -4.60 -4.66
N LEU A 42 5.38 -4.15 -5.43
CA LEU A 42 5.61 -3.39 -6.65
C LEU A 42 6.21 -2.01 -6.33
N ALA A 43 5.66 -1.32 -5.33
CA ALA A 43 6.21 -0.07 -4.82
C ALA A 43 7.68 -0.18 -4.44
N LEU A 44 8.03 -1.25 -3.72
CA LEU A 44 9.42 -1.53 -3.32
C LEU A 44 10.31 -1.84 -4.52
N ALA A 45 9.85 -2.65 -5.47
CA ALA A 45 10.62 -2.98 -6.66
C ALA A 45 11.00 -1.72 -7.46
N HIS A 46 10.05 -0.83 -7.72
CA HIS A 46 10.31 0.44 -8.39
C HIS A 46 11.29 1.32 -7.59
N ALA A 47 11.04 1.50 -6.30
CA ALA A 47 11.90 2.34 -5.46
C ALA A 47 13.33 1.77 -5.35
N CYS A 48 13.50 0.46 -5.19
CA CYS A 48 14.83 -0.15 -5.18
C CYS A 48 15.59 0.09 -6.48
N ARG A 49 14.92 -0.07 -7.64
CA ARG A 49 15.54 0.19 -8.95
C ARG A 49 16.06 1.62 -9.07
N GLU A 50 15.29 2.60 -8.61
CA GLU A 50 15.67 4.02 -8.65
C GLU A 50 16.86 4.37 -7.74
N HIS A 51 17.00 3.62 -6.64
CA HIS A 51 18.05 3.85 -5.64
C HIS A 51 19.24 2.89 -5.77
N GLY A 52 19.35 2.16 -6.89
CA GLY A 52 20.46 1.22 -7.13
C GLY A 52 20.48 0.03 -6.15
N LYS A 53 19.32 -0.34 -5.61
CA LYS A 53 19.12 -1.45 -4.67
C LYS A 53 18.45 -2.65 -5.35
N THR A 54 18.57 -3.82 -4.73
CA THR A 54 17.91 -5.05 -5.19
C THR A 54 16.67 -5.31 -4.34
N ALA A 55 15.50 -5.45 -4.97
CA ALA A 55 14.28 -5.88 -4.28
C ALA A 55 14.13 -7.40 -4.35
N HIS A 56 14.23 -8.08 -3.21
CA HIS A 56 13.96 -9.50 -3.04
C HIS A 56 12.52 -9.69 -2.57
N ILE A 57 11.66 -10.22 -3.44
CA ILE A 57 10.22 -10.32 -3.19
C ILE A 57 9.80 -11.77 -3.00
N TYR A 58 9.37 -12.09 -1.78
CA TYR A 58 8.78 -13.38 -1.43
C TYR A 58 7.29 -13.33 -1.70
N ILE A 59 6.79 -14.22 -2.56
CA ILE A 59 5.41 -14.13 -3.05
C ILE A 59 4.86 -15.51 -3.42
N CYS A 60 3.57 -15.72 -3.13
CA CYS A 60 2.80 -16.85 -3.65
C CYS A 60 1.95 -16.40 -4.82
N GLY A 61 1.91 -17.20 -5.88
CA GLY A 61 1.00 -16.98 -7.00
C GLY A 61 1.46 -17.68 -8.27
N ASP A 62 0.55 -17.77 -9.24
CA ASP A 62 0.86 -18.27 -10.57
C ASP A 62 1.88 -17.36 -11.28
N SER A 63 2.84 -17.95 -11.99
CA SER A 63 3.93 -17.22 -12.64
C SER A 63 3.48 -16.31 -13.79
N GLY A 64 2.31 -16.61 -14.38
CA GLY A 64 1.62 -15.85 -15.41
C GLY A 64 0.68 -14.76 -14.86
N HIS A 65 0.54 -14.64 -13.53
CA HIS A 65 -0.28 -13.59 -12.94
C HIS A 65 0.28 -12.19 -13.32
N PRO A 66 -0.56 -11.20 -13.72
CA PRO A 66 -0.09 -9.88 -14.16
C PRO A 66 0.86 -9.18 -13.19
N MET A 67 0.62 -9.30 -11.88
CA MET A 67 1.51 -8.77 -10.84
C MET A 67 2.93 -9.35 -10.90
N MET A 68 3.09 -10.65 -11.21
CA MET A 68 4.42 -11.26 -11.34
C MET A 68 5.19 -10.65 -12.50
N HIS A 69 4.52 -10.38 -13.62
CA HIS A 69 5.12 -9.68 -14.76
C HIS A 69 5.51 -8.24 -14.41
N LYS A 70 4.63 -7.48 -13.73
CA LYS A 70 4.94 -6.12 -13.26
C LYS A 70 6.18 -6.10 -12.35
N LEU A 71 6.27 -7.03 -11.41
CA LEU A 71 7.42 -7.11 -10.50
C LEU A 71 8.73 -7.43 -11.23
N ARG A 72 8.72 -8.38 -12.17
CA ARG A 72 9.90 -8.69 -12.99
C ARG A 72 10.31 -7.49 -13.85
N HIS A 73 9.36 -6.79 -14.45
CA HIS A 73 9.62 -5.58 -15.24
C HIS A 73 10.18 -4.43 -14.38
N ALA A 74 9.76 -4.35 -13.11
CA ALA A 74 10.34 -3.43 -12.14
C ALA A 74 11.74 -3.83 -11.65
N GLY A 75 12.27 -4.99 -12.06
CA GLY A 75 13.61 -5.47 -11.70
C GLY A 75 13.69 -6.25 -10.39
N ALA A 76 12.56 -6.70 -9.84
CA ALA A 76 12.56 -7.50 -8.61
C ALA A 76 13.10 -8.91 -8.83
N LEU A 77 13.86 -9.41 -7.85
CA LEU A 77 14.21 -10.82 -7.72
C LEU A 77 13.06 -11.54 -7.00
N LEU A 78 12.34 -12.40 -7.74
CA LEU A 78 11.18 -13.10 -7.21
C LEU A 78 11.55 -14.45 -6.60
N HIS A 79 11.19 -14.62 -5.32
CA HIS A 79 11.26 -15.88 -4.58
C HIS A 79 9.83 -16.45 -4.51
N VAL A 80 9.44 -17.18 -5.57
CA VAL A 80 8.09 -17.74 -5.68
C VAL A 80 7.96 -18.96 -4.77
N GLN A 81 7.00 -18.91 -3.85
CA GLN A 81 6.76 -19.95 -2.86
C GLN A 81 5.45 -20.70 -3.11
N PRO A 82 5.33 -21.97 -2.67
CA PRO A 82 4.05 -22.67 -2.61
C PRO A 82 3.01 -21.86 -1.82
N PRO A 83 1.70 -22.10 -2.04
CA PRO A 83 0.65 -21.39 -1.33
C PRO A 83 0.83 -21.40 0.19
N THR A 84 1.02 -20.22 0.78
CA THR A 84 1.18 -20.03 2.22
C THR A 84 0.68 -18.64 2.63
N THR A 85 0.70 -18.34 3.93
CA THR A 85 0.26 -17.05 4.45
C THR A 85 1.34 -15.99 4.26
N THR A 86 0.95 -14.71 4.17
CA THR A 86 1.92 -13.59 4.14
C THR A 86 2.81 -13.57 5.38
N ALA A 87 2.31 -14.03 6.53
CA ALA A 87 3.10 -14.15 7.76
C ALA A 87 4.22 -15.18 7.60
N ASN A 88 3.91 -16.36 7.07
CA ASN A 88 4.92 -17.40 6.79
C ASN A 88 5.95 -16.93 5.74
N LEU A 89 5.50 -16.23 4.69
CA LEU A 89 6.40 -15.61 3.72
C LEU A 89 7.32 -14.59 4.37
N HIS A 90 6.81 -13.78 5.29
CA HIS A 90 7.61 -12.78 6.00
C HIS A 90 8.66 -13.44 6.90
N THR A 91 8.31 -14.51 7.62
CA THR A 91 9.28 -15.30 8.39
C THR A 91 10.38 -15.87 7.50
N LEU A 92 10.01 -16.49 6.37
CA LEU A 92 10.98 -17.03 5.42
C LEU A 92 11.91 -15.94 4.86
N CYS A 93 11.32 -14.85 4.38
CA CYS A 93 12.00 -13.66 3.89
C CYS A 93 12.99 -13.08 4.93
N THR A 94 12.62 -13.09 6.22
CA THR A 94 13.47 -12.62 7.31
C THR A 94 14.66 -13.54 7.55
N ASN A 95 14.44 -14.85 7.53
CA ASN A 95 15.50 -15.84 7.75
C ASN A 95 16.52 -15.86 6.61
N ASP A 96 16.08 -15.62 5.38
CA ASP A 96 16.91 -15.65 4.17
C ASP A 96 17.65 -14.32 3.90
N ALA A 97 17.37 -13.26 4.68
CA ALA A 97 17.87 -11.92 4.38
C ALA A 97 19.40 -11.80 4.46
N HIS A 98 20.08 -12.67 5.23
CA HIS A 98 21.55 -12.76 5.34
C HIS A 98 22.31 -11.41 5.36
N GLY A 99 21.85 -10.46 6.19
CA GLY A 99 22.45 -9.12 6.32
C GLY A 99 21.77 -8.02 5.47
N GLY A 100 20.78 -8.40 4.67
CA GLY A 100 19.87 -7.48 3.99
C GLY A 100 18.84 -6.83 4.91
N THR A 101 18.20 -5.77 4.42
CA THR A 101 17.16 -5.05 5.15
C THR A 101 15.79 -5.66 4.84
N VAL A 102 15.06 -6.08 5.87
CA VAL A 102 13.72 -6.65 5.71
C VAL A 102 12.69 -5.60 6.09
N PHE A 103 11.74 -5.34 5.20
CA PHE A 103 10.61 -4.48 5.52
C PHE A 103 9.38 -5.29 5.96
N PRO A 104 8.65 -4.83 7.00
CA PRO A 104 7.47 -5.53 7.50
C PRO A 104 6.29 -5.36 6.54
N PRO A 105 5.25 -6.22 6.63
CA PRO A 105 4.04 -6.08 5.85
C PRO A 105 3.47 -4.66 5.92
N GLY A 106 3.12 -4.11 4.75
CA GLY A 106 2.57 -2.76 4.66
C GLY A 106 3.55 -1.62 5.01
N PHE A 107 4.81 -1.95 5.28
CA PHE A 107 5.84 -1.04 5.78
C PHE A 107 5.43 -0.39 7.10
N ASP A 108 4.83 -1.19 7.98
CA ASP A 108 4.30 -0.74 9.27
C ASP A 108 5.41 -0.39 10.27
N MET A 109 6.06 0.76 10.06
CA MET A 109 7.18 1.27 10.85
C MET A 109 7.06 2.79 11.01
N PRO A 110 7.44 3.37 12.16
CA PRO A 110 7.39 4.82 12.38
C PRO A 110 8.15 5.65 11.34
N GLU A 111 9.31 5.16 10.89
CA GLU A 111 10.17 5.83 9.90
C GLU A 111 9.48 5.92 8.54
N PHE A 112 8.82 4.84 8.12
CA PHE A 112 8.05 4.82 6.89
C PHE A 112 6.82 5.73 6.99
N GLU A 113 6.13 5.70 8.13
CA GLU A 113 4.96 6.57 8.36
C GLU A 113 5.33 8.06 8.33
N GLY A 114 6.47 8.42 8.93
CA GLY A 114 7.02 9.78 8.86
C GLY A 114 7.44 10.18 7.44
N ALA A 115 8.14 9.30 6.72
CA ALA A 115 8.51 9.52 5.32
C ALA A 115 7.27 9.69 4.42
N LEU A 116 6.22 8.90 4.67
CA LEU A 116 4.97 8.99 3.93
C LEU A 116 4.22 10.29 4.23
N ALA A 117 4.15 10.71 5.50
CA ALA A 117 3.55 11.99 5.86
C ALA A 117 4.30 13.15 5.19
N SER A 118 5.64 13.14 5.23
CA SER A 118 6.47 14.14 4.57
C SER A 118 6.29 14.14 3.05
N ALA A 119 6.16 12.98 2.41
CA ALA A 119 5.97 12.93 0.97
C ALA A 119 4.56 13.35 0.51
N CYS A 120 3.59 13.36 1.43
CA CYS A 120 2.21 13.75 1.16
C CYS A 120 1.89 15.20 1.53
N CYS A 121 2.68 15.85 2.38
CA CYS A 121 2.35 17.19 2.90
C CYS A 121 2.27 18.27 1.82
N ASP A 122 3.13 18.17 0.79
CA ASP A 122 3.25 19.18 -0.26
C ASP A 122 2.47 18.82 -1.53
N ILE A 123 1.63 17.77 -1.49
CA ILE A 123 0.81 17.39 -2.64
C ILE A 123 -0.27 18.47 -2.83
N PRO A 124 -0.33 19.13 -4.01
CA PRO A 124 -1.35 20.12 -4.28
C PRO A 124 -2.72 19.42 -4.39
N LEU A 125 -3.60 19.72 -3.44
CA LEU A 125 -4.96 19.18 -3.37
C LEU A 125 -5.99 20.32 -3.34
N PRO A 126 -7.18 20.12 -3.90
CA PRO A 126 -8.29 21.05 -3.69
C PRO A 126 -8.67 21.08 -2.21
N ALA A 127 -9.44 22.10 -1.78
CA ALA A 127 -10.03 22.06 -0.46
C ALA A 127 -10.93 20.83 -0.32
N PHE A 128 -10.83 20.12 0.82
CA PHE A 128 -11.62 18.93 1.09
C PHE A 128 -12.17 18.92 2.50
N SER A 129 -13.33 18.27 2.67
CA SER A 129 -14.06 18.18 3.94
C SER A 129 -13.58 17.02 4.80
N GLU A 130 -13.26 15.88 4.20
CA GLU A 130 -12.85 14.64 4.86
C GLU A 130 -11.96 13.78 3.96
N VAL A 131 -11.24 12.82 4.55
CA VAL A 131 -10.33 11.92 3.84
C VAL A 131 -10.81 10.48 3.92
N TRP A 132 -10.86 9.83 2.77
CA TRP A 132 -11.25 8.43 2.60
C TRP A 132 -10.07 7.57 2.17
N THR A 133 -9.76 6.54 2.95
CA THR A 133 -8.65 5.61 2.69
C THR A 133 -9.06 4.14 2.81
N THR A 134 -8.27 3.24 2.24
CA THR A 134 -8.36 1.81 2.54
C THR A 134 -7.24 1.37 3.46
N ALA A 135 -7.49 0.35 4.29
CA ALA A 135 -6.49 -0.17 5.19
C ALA A 135 -6.37 -1.70 5.15
N VAL A 136 -5.13 -2.15 4.93
CA VAL A 136 -4.65 -3.48 5.31
C VAL A 136 -3.95 -3.37 6.67
N THR A 137 -2.86 -2.59 6.74
CA THR A 137 -2.07 -2.35 7.97
C THR A 137 -2.39 -1.01 8.64
N GLY A 138 -3.02 -0.07 7.94
CA GLY A 138 -3.35 1.26 8.48
C GLY A 138 -2.28 2.34 8.30
N THR A 139 -1.07 1.98 7.85
CA THR A 139 0.09 2.88 7.73
C THR A 139 -0.21 4.15 6.92
N LEU A 140 -0.95 4.04 5.80
CA LEU A 140 -1.35 5.22 5.02
C LEU A 140 -2.30 6.13 5.80
N THR A 141 -3.33 5.56 6.42
CA THR A 141 -4.32 6.33 7.20
C THR A 141 -3.62 7.16 8.28
N ARG A 142 -2.73 6.54 9.05
CA ARG A 142 -2.01 7.23 10.13
C ARG A 142 -1.03 8.27 9.60
N ALA A 143 -0.32 7.99 8.51
CA ALA A 143 0.55 8.97 7.87
C ALA A 143 -0.23 10.21 7.41
N LEU A 144 -1.40 10.04 6.79
CA LEU A 144 -2.23 11.17 6.36
C LEU A 144 -2.86 11.92 7.54
N GLN A 145 -3.21 11.25 8.64
CA GLN A 145 -3.66 11.91 9.86
C GLN A 145 -2.57 12.81 10.47
N LYS A 146 -1.29 12.47 10.30
CA LYS A 146 -0.18 13.37 10.68
C LYS A 146 -0.11 14.64 9.83
N VAL A 147 -0.49 14.55 8.55
CA VAL A 147 -0.53 15.70 7.64
C VAL A 147 -1.76 16.58 7.92
N TRP A 148 -2.90 15.96 8.21
CA TRP A 148 -4.18 16.65 8.44
C TRP A 148 -4.84 16.20 9.74
N PRO A 149 -4.27 16.57 10.91
CA PRO A 149 -4.74 16.08 12.21
C PRO A 149 -6.20 16.47 12.51
N ASP A 150 -6.62 17.64 12.02
CA ASP A 150 -7.96 18.19 12.30
C ASP A 150 -9.03 17.74 11.29
N LYS A 151 -8.68 16.92 10.29
CA LYS A 151 -9.64 16.44 9.29
C LYS A 151 -10.32 15.16 9.75
N PRO A 152 -11.63 14.98 9.48
CA PRO A 152 -12.29 13.69 9.62
C PRO A 152 -11.67 12.65 8.68
N PHE A 153 -11.45 11.45 9.20
CA PHE A 153 -10.98 10.30 8.41
C PHE A 153 -12.03 9.20 8.42
N LYS A 154 -12.28 8.63 7.24
CA LYS A 154 -13.13 7.45 7.04
C LYS A 154 -12.29 6.38 6.37
N THR A 155 -12.13 5.23 7.02
CA THR A 155 -11.25 4.17 6.53
C THR A 155 -12.01 2.87 6.32
N VAL A 156 -11.86 2.30 5.12
CA VAL A 156 -12.42 0.99 4.78
C VAL A 156 -11.36 -0.08 4.99
N LYS A 157 -11.54 -0.88 6.03
CA LYS A 157 -10.70 -2.02 6.38
C LYS A 157 -11.04 -3.22 5.48
N VAL A 158 -10.04 -3.75 4.78
CA VAL A 158 -10.20 -4.82 3.75
C VAL A 158 -9.67 -6.19 4.20
N VAL A 159 -9.21 -6.29 5.44
CA VAL A 159 -8.76 -7.53 6.10
C VAL A 159 -9.43 -7.66 7.47
N LYS A 160 -9.49 -8.86 8.03
CA LYS A 160 -10.10 -9.06 9.36
C LYS A 160 -9.17 -8.70 10.51
N SER A 161 -7.87 -8.89 10.32
CA SER A 161 -6.83 -8.68 11.33
C SER A 161 -6.94 -7.30 11.98
N PRO A 162 -6.72 -7.18 13.30
CA PRO A 162 -6.60 -5.88 13.95
C PRO A 162 -5.51 -5.04 13.28
N CYS A 163 -5.76 -3.75 13.15
CA CYS A 163 -4.79 -2.76 12.71
C CYS A 163 -5.11 -1.41 13.34
N ASP A 164 -4.09 -0.62 13.63
CA ASP A 164 -4.24 0.72 14.16
C ASP A 164 -4.59 1.69 13.02
N LEU A 165 -5.73 2.38 13.15
CA LEU A 165 -6.29 3.32 12.17
C LEU A 165 -6.38 4.75 12.73
N GLY A 166 -5.75 5.01 13.89
CA GLY A 166 -5.79 6.28 14.58
C GLY A 166 -7.23 6.73 14.86
N HIS A 167 -7.56 7.98 14.52
CA HIS A 167 -8.88 8.56 14.80
C HIS A 167 -9.95 8.35 13.72
N ALA A 168 -9.73 7.42 12.78
CA ALA A 168 -10.66 7.21 11.67
C ALA A 168 -11.98 6.56 12.11
N GLU A 169 -13.09 6.97 11.49
CA GLU A 169 -14.32 6.17 11.45
C GLU A 169 -14.08 4.92 10.59
N ILE A 170 -14.37 3.74 11.13
CA ILE A 170 -13.99 2.47 10.52
C ILE A 170 -15.18 1.79 9.86
N PHE A 171 -15.04 1.48 8.58
CA PHE A 171 -15.92 0.59 7.83
C PHE A 171 -15.21 -0.72 7.54
N THR A 172 -15.94 -1.84 7.46
CA THR A 172 -15.37 -3.14 7.10
C THR A 172 -15.95 -3.60 5.77
N ALA A 173 -15.09 -3.83 4.78
CA ALA A 173 -15.51 -4.40 3.50
C ALA A 173 -16.07 -5.81 3.72
N PRO A 174 -17.26 -6.15 3.17
CA PRO A 174 -17.82 -7.49 3.28
C PRO A 174 -17.01 -8.53 2.48
N GLU A 175 -16.26 -8.09 1.48
CA GLU A 175 -15.42 -8.95 0.64
C GLU A 175 -14.15 -9.41 1.37
N LYS A 176 -13.81 -10.69 1.22
CA LYS A 176 -12.50 -11.20 1.66
C LYS A 176 -11.38 -10.52 0.86
N TYR A 177 -10.15 -10.51 1.37
CA TYR A 177 -9.01 -9.85 0.73
C TYR A 177 -8.82 -10.27 -0.75
N HIS A 178 -8.92 -11.56 -1.06
CA HIS A 178 -8.78 -12.09 -2.43
C HIS A 178 -10.01 -11.88 -3.32
N GLN A 179 -11.13 -11.43 -2.76
CA GLN A 179 -12.34 -11.15 -3.54
C GLN A 179 -12.27 -9.70 -4.05
N PRO A 180 -12.54 -9.45 -5.33
CA PRO A 180 -12.61 -8.10 -5.87
C PRO A 180 -13.78 -7.33 -5.28
N ALA A 181 -13.72 -6.00 -5.33
CA ALA A 181 -14.82 -5.11 -4.94
C ALA A 181 -16.10 -5.45 -5.72
N ARG A 182 -17.23 -5.54 -5.00
CA ARG A 182 -18.54 -5.79 -5.61
C ARG A 182 -19.06 -4.60 -6.41
N VAL A 183 -18.74 -3.39 -5.93
CA VAL A 183 -19.15 -2.13 -6.55
C VAL A 183 -17.88 -1.33 -6.84
N PRO A 184 -17.28 -1.49 -8.03
CA PRO A 184 -16.07 -0.76 -8.39
C PRO A 184 -16.36 0.74 -8.61
N PRO A 185 -15.38 1.62 -8.38
CA PRO A 185 -15.50 3.04 -8.72
C PRO A 185 -15.55 3.28 -10.24
N PRO A 186 -16.02 4.46 -10.69
CA PRO A 186 -16.01 4.86 -12.09
C PRO A 186 -14.61 5.30 -12.59
N TYR A 187 -13.54 4.81 -11.97
CA TYR A 187 -12.14 5.09 -12.31
C TYR A 187 -11.27 3.86 -12.05
N PRO A 188 -10.10 3.71 -12.71
CA PRO A 188 -9.16 2.63 -12.45
C PRO A 188 -8.76 2.57 -10.97
N SER A 189 -8.84 1.39 -10.37
CA SER A 189 -8.52 1.20 -8.96
C SER A 189 -8.20 -0.26 -8.68
N CYS A 190 -7.34 -0.56 -7.71
CA CYS A 190 -7.02 -1.94 -7.37
C CYS A 190 -8.29 -2.65 -6.86
N PRO A 191 -8.75 -3.74 -7.52
CA PRO A 191 -10.03 -4.36 -7.18
C PRO A 191 -10.01 -5.03 -5.80
N TYR A 192 -8.85 -5.42 -5.30
CA TYR A 192 -8.71 -6.17 -4.04
C TYR A 192 -8.58 -5.28 -2.80
N THR A 193 -8.23 -4.00 -3.00
CA THR A 193 -7.99 -3.01 -1.94
C THR A 193 -8.82 -1.75 -2.18
N ASP A 194 -8.30 -0.81 -2.96
CA ASP A 194 -8.77 0.57 -3.10
C ASP A 194 -10.23 0.66 -3.58
N ALA A 195 -10.60 -0.19 -4.55
CA ALA A 195 -11.94 -0.19 -5.13
C ALA A 195 -13.03 -0.53 -4.11
N LYS A 196 -12.71 -1.27 -3.04
CA LYS A 196 -13.69 -1.66 -2.00
C LYS A 196 -14.21 -0.48 -1.21
N LEU A 197 -13.48 0.64 -1.21
CA LEU A 197 -13.90 1.87 -0.57
C LEU A 197 -15.15 2.46 -1.20
N TRP A 198 -15.26 2.35 -2.51
CA TRP A 198 -16.24 3.06 -3.31
C TRP A 198 -17.69 2.78 -2.87
N GLN A 199 -17.98 1.52 -2.52
CA GLN A 199 -19.32 1.12 -2.06
C GLN A 199 -19.79 1.89 -0.81
N PHE A 200 -18.86 2.40 0.01
CA PHE A 200 -19.18 3.20 1.19
C PHE A 200 -19.18 4.70 0.85
N ALA A 201 -18.15 5.17 0.15
CA ALA A 201 -18.03 6.58 -0.19
C ALA A 201 -19.17 7.08 -1.08
N LYS A 202 -19.63 6.28 -2.05
CA LYS A 202 -20.75 6.67 -2.93
C LYS A 202 -22.03 7.02 -2.16
N ASP A 203 -22.25 6.40 -1.00
CA ASP A 203 -23.48 6.57 -0.21
C ASP A 203 -23.29 7.49 1.00
N ARG A 204 -22.04 7.74 1.44
CA ARG A 204 -21.74 8.38 2.74
C ARG A 204 -20.72 9.51 2.70
N ALA A 205 -20.06 9.73 1.56
CA ALA A 205 -19.08 10.80 1.44
C ALA A 205 -19.78 12.17 1.49
N ALA A 206 -19.24 13.08 2.29
CA ALA A 206 -19.69 14.46 2.31
C ALA A 206 -19.33 15.16 0.98
N PRO A 207 -20.01 16.28 0.63
CA PRO A 207 -19.52 17.19 -0.40
C PRO A 207 -18.03 17.50 -0.19
N ASP A 208 -17.27 17.57 -1.29
CA ASP A 208 -15.83 17.85 -1.27
C ASP A 208 -14.96 16.85 -0.49
N SER A 209 -15.41 15.61 -0.30
CA SER A 209 -14.56 14.53 0.26
C SER A 209 -13.38 14.21 -0.66
N LEU A 210 -12.23 13.88 -0.08
CA LEU A 210 -11.05 13.37 -0.78
C LEU A 210 -10.96 11.85 -0.65
N ILE A 211 -10.97 11.13 -1.78
CA ILE A 211 -10.68 9.69 -1.84
C ILE A 211 -9.23 9.48 -2.28
N TRP A 212 -8.48 8.70 -1.51
CA TRP A 212 -7.10 8.35 -1.84
C TRP A 212 -7.02 7.02 -2.60
N ASN A 213 -6.77 7.07 -3.91
CA ASN A 213 -6.61 5.88 -4.75
C ASN A 213 -5.12 5.49 -4.83
N THR A 214 -4.71 4.43 -4.13
CA THR A 214 -3.29 4.22 -3.78
C THR A 214 -2.46 3.45 -4.78
N ALA A 215 -3.05 2.52 -5.51
CA ALA A 215 -2.35 1.42 -6.16
C ALA A 215 -2.16 1.63 -7.67
N GLY A 216 -0.91 1.81 -8.10
CA GLY A 216 -0.48 1.95 -9.51
C GLY A 216 0.50 0.87 -9.95
#